data_AF-A0A521P6F0-F1
#
_entry.id   AF-A0A521P6F0-F1
#
_cell.length_a   1.000
_cell.length_b   1.000
_cell.length_c   1.000
_cell.angle_alpha   90.00
_cell.angle_beta   90.00
_cell.angle_gamma   90.00
#
_symmetry.space_group_name_H-M   'P 1'
#
loop_
_entity.id
_entity.type
_entity.pdbx_description
1 polymer ?
#
loop_
_entity_poly.entity_id
_entity_poly.type
_entity_poly.pdbx_seq_one_letter_code
_entity_poly.pdbx_strand_id
1 'polypeptide(L)'
;MATAAAGWADDPERVRRMLGLDSVRPTARFRAHLGRAFDKDSRMKALPVPREAFDDVAFSLVRERFGGLWADTRSEMRTWAIGLLGASQGALMGDLHNEALEQNLHPEGVARQLGALDWSVVAAETSAVLPDCVALSFDAEGVGAPLMMAGADRPLVAMPLAGDRFLVGRAKGAPELSLHLWNLHAAACSAEFFVAAVDTPELRRYSRYVGVRAWSGIDATLEAAQRDLERRTSPEDDAPPLLAPPWPVAAPSASDGRVSVTFNGLDGEDVQAIGQALSILIGDHLEMEDLGRLDAITFARDFGAAAKALDPGVEVAAAEARVVPYGTQVSLTPLVLRDGVIRTHLLFMGDIGRALVADDPGVRDAARHVVAGGLAWVKILRMREAAFPGAVASVLSDRLDHQRLGPASGGWQAYFAARLSASAWPDADSQQRSLLLSALDTLQTALPAHRLDYRFHGDAEQLGTQAFALAGEVLVHAGAWLGHRAQTGRPYLPEQDDELLGALRAADLVYWFDLYRADLEAFWERREAWESFDEFLAFNLHVDRLLWPHGLIFSRTEEGHSWLHVPLASDEARLPGEALKRWGLSLRRRIARLFAGFKAGSAMRGRSNS
;
A
#
# COMPACT_ATOMS: atom_id res chain seq x y z
N MET A 1 0.06 5.14 -32.89
CA MET A 1 0.66 5.09 -31.53
C MET A 1 0.16 6.20 -30.59
N ALA A 2 0.19 7.48 -30.96
CA ALA A 2 -0.22 8.57 -30.04
C ALA A 2 -1.71 8.54 -29.60
N THR A 3 -2.60 7.97 -30.41
CA THR A 3 -4.05 7.89 -30.14
C THR A 3 -4.48 6.73 -29.23
N ALA A 4 -3.79 5.59 -29.28
CA ALA A 4 -4.04 4.46 -28.36
C ALA A 4 -3.47 4.73 -26.95
N ALA A 5 -2.27 5.34 -26.88
CA ALA A 5 -1.70 5.84 -25.61
C ALA A 5 -2.51 7.01 -25.01
N ALA A 6 -3.32 7.71 -25.81
CA ALA A 6 -4.13 8.82 -25.34
C ALA A 6 -5.36 8.38 -24.52
N GLY A 7 -6.08 7.34 -24.95
CA GLY A 7 -7.24 6.82 -24.21
C GLY A 7 -6.88 6.13 -22.89
N TRP A 8 -5.65 5.64 -22.78
CA TRP A 8 -5.12 4.96 -21.60
C TRP A 8 -4.84 5.91 -20.42
N ALA A 9 -4.46 7.16 -20.71
CA ALA A 9 -4.06 8.15 -19.71
C ALA A 9 -5.23 9.05 -19.30
N ASP A 10 -6.45 8.63 -19.61
CA ASP A 10 -7.69 9.32 -19.25
C ASP A 10 -8.44 8.62 -18.10
N ASP A 11 -7.97 7.44 -17.67
CA ASP A 11 -8.45 6.70 -16.49
C ASP A 11 -7.64 7.11 -15.23
N PRO A 12 -8.27 7.77 -14.24
CA PRO A 12 -7.60 8.23 -13.02
C PRO A 12 -6.97 7.08 -12.22
N GLU A 13 -7.62 5.92 -12.12
CA GLU A 13 -7.14 4.80 -11.32
C GLU A 13 -5.90 4.17 -11.96
N ARG A 14 -5.85 4.11 -13.29
CA ARG A 14 -4.64 3.67 -14.01
C ARG A 14 -3.49 4.63 -13.83
N VAL A 15 -3.73 5.94 -13.92
CA VAL A 15 -2.69 6.93 -13.69
C VAL A 15 -2.18 6.86 -12.26
N ARG A 16 -3.09 6.71 -11.28
CA ARG A 16 -2.73 6.52 -9.88
C ARG A 16 -1.79 5.31 -9.68
N ARG A 17 -2.16 4.14 -10.21
CA ARG A 17 -1.33 2.92 -10.20
C ARG A 17 0.04 3.16 -10.82
N MET A 18 0.07 3.77 -12.00
CA MET A 18 1.32 4.05 -12.71
C MET A 18 2.24 4.99 -11.93
N LEU A 19 1.71 6.01 -11.28
CA LEU A 19 2.51 6.90 -10.44
C LEU A 19 3.09 6.18 -9.21
N GLY A 20 2.71 4.92 -8.98
CA GLY A 20 3.10 4.14 -7.81
C GLY A 20 2.38 4.61 -6.55
N LEU A 21 1.23 5.27 -6.68
CA LEU A 21 0.47 5.85 -5.57
C LEU A 21 -0.42 4.83 -4.85
N ASP A 22 -0.54 3.62 -5.39
CA ASP A 22 -1.20 2.50 -4.72
C ASP A 22 -0.26 1.76 -3.76
N SER A 23 1.05 2.00 -3.89
CA SER A 23 2.01 1.67 -2.83
C SER A 23 1.77 2.59 -1.63
N VAL A 24 2.06 2.09 -0.44
CA VAL A 24 1.99 2.87 0.80
C VAL A 24 3.32 3.61 1.09
N ARG A 25 4.42 3.24 0.40
CA ARG A 25 5.70 3.96 0.43
C ARG A 25 6.05 4.57 -0.94
N PRO A 26 6.82 5.67 -1.00
CA PRO A 26 7.27 6.21 -2.28
C PRO A 26 8.11 5.17 -3.03
N THR A 27 7.68 4.82 -4.24
CA THR A 27 8.42 3.90 -5.11
C THR A 27 9.67 4.57 -5.65
N ALA A 28 10.70 3.79 -6.02
CA ALA A 28 11.88 4.30 -6.71
C ALA A 28 11.50 5.13 -7.95
N ARG A 29 10.46 4.67 -8.65
CA ARG A 29 9.84 5.35 -9.79
C ARG A 29 9.28 6.74 -9.43
N PHE A 30 8.52 6.84 -8.33
CA PHE A 30 8.00 8.13 -7.85
C PHE A 30 9.15 9.08 -7.48
N ARG A 31 10.13 8.58 -6.70
CA ARG A 31 11.32 9.35 -6.27
C ARG A 31 12.13 9.87 -7.45
N ALA A 32 12.39 9.05 -8.46
CA ALA A 32 13.15 9.45 -9.64
C ALA A 32 12.47 10.60 -10.40
N HIS A 33 11.14 10.62 -10.48
CA HIS A 33 10.44 11.71 -11.16
C HIS A 33 10.35 12.97 -10.32
N LEU A 34 9.99 12.83 -9.04
CA LEU A 34 10.06 13.95 -8.11
C LEU A 34 11.48 14.53 -8.06
N GLY A 35 12.49 13.67 -8.21
CA GLY A 35 13.92 13.96 -8.41
C GLY A 35 14.13 15.08 -9.42
N ARG A 36 13.71 14.78 -10.66
CA ARG A 36 13.81 15.68 -11.81
C ARG A 36 13.01 16.97 -11.65
N ALA A 37 11.86 16.94 -10.99
CA ALA A 37 11.06 18.13 -10.73
C ALA A 37 11.71 19.05 -9.68
N PHE A 38 12.18 18.47 -8.58
CA PHE A 38 12.89 19.15 -7.51
C PHE A 38 14.22 19.74 -8.00
N ASP A 39 14.92 19.05 -8.89
CA ASP A 39 16.20 19.51 -9.42
C ASP A 39 16.10 20.76 -10.29
N LYS A 40 14.95 20.98 -10.91
CA LYS A 40 14.66 22.10 -11.79
C LYS A 40 14.24 23.36 -11.03
N ASP A 41 13.79 23.26 -9.78
CA ASP A 41 13.33 24.42 -8.99
C ASP A 41 14.31 24.76 -7.86
N SER A 42 15.03 25.87 -8.02
CA SER A 42 16.01 26.38 -7.04
C SER A 42 15.40 26.75 -5.68
N ARG A 43 14.07 26.98 -5.61
CA ARG A 43 13.36 27.23 -4.35
C ARG A 43 13.20 25.95 -3.53
N MET A 44 13.05 24.80 -4.20
CA MET A 44 12.94 23.50 -3.57
C MET A 44 14.28 23.05 -2.99
N LYS A 45 15.38 23.31 -3.72
CA LYS A 45 16.75 23.10 -3.21
C LYS A 45 17.11 23.97 -2.00
N ALA A 46 16.43 25.10 -1.83
CA ALA A 46 16.64 26.00 -0.71
C ALA A 46 15.87 25.59 0.57
N LEU A 47 15.08 24.50 0.51
CA LEU A 47 14.37 23.96 1.66
C LEU A 47 15.35 23.33 2.66
N PRO A 48 15.25 23.65 3.96
CA PRO A 48 16.07 23.04 5.00
C PRO A 48 15.47 21.68 5.44
N VAL A 49 15.04 20.87 4.49
CA VAL A 49 14.47 19.54 4.72
C VAL A 49 15.23 18.56 3.83
N PRO A 50 15.74 17.44 4.39
CA PRO A 50 16.41 16.41 3.61
C PRO A 50 15.53 15.88 2.49
N ARG A 51 16.18 15.44 1.41
CA ARG A 51 15.51 15.02 0.19
C ARG A 51 14.50 13.89 0.42
N GLU A 52 14.88 12.91 1.22
CA GLU A 52 14.05 11.76 1.58
C GLU A 52 12.73 12.19 2.26
N ALA A 53 12.81 13.01 3.30
CA ALA A 53 11.63 13.50 4.00
C ALA A 53 10.73 14.37 3.09
N PHE A 54 11.33 15.09 2.14
CA PHE A 54 10.56 15.80 1.12
C PHE A 54 9.80 14.84 0.20
N ASP A 55 10.44 13.75 -0.23
CA ASP A 55 9.81 12.75 -1.10
C ASP A 55 8.63 12.07 -0.39
N ASP A 56 8.76 11.75 0.91
CA ASP A 56 7.66 11.21 1.74
C ASP A 56 6.48 12.18 1.85
N VAL A 57 6.76 13.46 2.14
CA VAL A 57 5.73 14.51 2.22
C VAL A 57 5.01 14.68 0.89
N ALA A 58 5.75 14.78 -0.21
CA ALA A 58 5.17 14.93 -1.54
C ALA A 58 4.32 13.72 -1.92
N PHE A 59 4.81 12.51 -1.63
CA PHE A 59 4.09 11.27 -1.90
C PHE A 59 2.75 11.21 -1.18
N SER A 60 2.73 11.44 0.14
CA SER A 60 1.49 11.46 0.92
C SER A 60 0.50 12.50 0.42
N LEU A 61 0.95 13.73 0.16
CA LEU A 61 0.07 14.81 -0.31
C LEU A 61 -0.57 14.49 -1.67
N VAL A 62 0.19 13.87 -2.58
CA VAL A 62 -0.34 13.43 -3.87
C VAL A 62 -1.33 12.29 -3.69
N ARG A 63 -1.04 11.30 -2.82
CA ARG A 63 -1.97 10.19 -2.53
C ARG A 63 -3.28 10.68 -1.93
N GLU A 64 -3.21 11.56 -0.93
CA GLU A 64 -4.37 12.12 -0.21
C GLU A 64 -5.29 12.91 -1.13
N ARG A 65 -4.71 13.73 -2.02
CA ARG A 65 -5.47 14.68 -2.83
C ARG A 65 -5.60 14.25 -4.28
N PHE A 66 -5.31 12.99 -4.61
CA PHE A 66 -5.22 12.53 -6.00
C PHE A 66 -6.47 12.86 -6.80
N GLY A 67 -7.68 12.59 -6.28
CA GLY A 67 -8.93 12.87 -6.99
C GLY A 67 -9.13 14.36 -7.32
N GLY A 68 -8.83 15.25 -6.36
CA GLY A 68 -8.92 16.70 -6.56
C GLY A 68 -7.81 17.23 -7.48
N LEU A 69 -6.57 16.76 -7.29
CA LEU A 69 -5.46 17.11 -8.15
C LEU A 69 -5.68 16.61 -9.58
N TRP A 70 -6.25 15.43 -9.77
CA TRP A 70 -6.59 14.89 -11.08
C TRP A 70 -7.64 15.76 -11.78
N ALA A 71 -8.68 16.18 -11.07
CA ALA A 71 -9.69 17.10 -11.62
C ALA A 71 -9.07 18.45 -12.04
N ASP A 72 -8.13 18.96 -11.24
CA ASP A 72 -7.55 20.29 -11.38
C ASP A 72 -6.34 20.38 -12.31
N THR A 73 -5.57 19.30 -12.44
CA THR A 73 -4.26 19.25 -13.10
C THR A 73 -4.13 18.05 -14.04
N ARG A 74 -5.26 17.58 -14.59
CA ARG A 74 -5.36 16.39 -15.46
C ARG A 74 -4.28 16.34 -16.55
N SER A 75 -4.05 17.45 -17.25
CA SER A 75 -3.07 17.54 -18.35
C SER A 75 -1.62 17.37 -17.85
N GLU A 76 -1.28 17.94 -16.70
CA GLU A 76 0.04 17.86 -16.08
C GLU A 76 0.28 16.47 -15.49
N MET A 77 -0.71 15.89 -14.80
CA MET A 77 -0.65 14.51 -14.29
C MET A 77 -0.57 13.48 -15.42
N ARG A 78 -1.31 13.70 -16.52
CA ARG A 78 -1.22 12.90 -17.73
C ARG A 78 0.17 13.01 -18.36
N THR A 79 0.72 14.22 -18.47
CA THR A 79 2.08 14.44 -18.97
C THR A 79 3.12 13.77 -18.06
N TRP A 80 2.89 13.80 -16.75
CA TRP A 80 3.73 13.13 -15.76
C TRP A 80 3.70 11.60 -15.93
N ALA A 81 2.50 11.01 -16.02
CA ALA A 81 2.30 9.58 -16.24
C ALA A 81 2.89 9.10 -17.58
N ILE A 82 2.70 9.88 -18.65
CA ILE A 82 3.29 9.62 -19.98
C ILE A 82 4.82 9.77 -19.92
N GLY A 83 5.35 10.77 -19.21
CA GLY A 83 6.78 10.95 -19.02
C GLY A 83 7.42 9.82 -18.20
N LEU A 84 6.66 9.16 -17.32
CA LEU A 84 7.09 7.95 -16.63
C LEU A 84 7.19 6.75 -17.57
N LEU A 85 6.25 6.60 -18.52
CA LEU A 85 6.40 5.63 -19.62
C LEU A 85 7.61 5.95 -20.49
N GLY A 86 7.81 7.23 -20.84
CA GLY A 86 8.95 7.69 -21.64
C GLY A 86 10.31 7.45 -20.96
N ALA A 87 10.40 7.63 -19.64
CA ALA A 87 11.60 7.35 -18.86
C ALA A 87 11.89 5.85 -18.72
N SER A 88 10.86 5.00 -18.64
CA SER A 88 11.02 3.55 -18.79
C SER A 88 11.27 3.12 -20.23
N GLN A 89 10.85 3.90 -21.24
CA GLN A 89 11.04 3.55 -22.66
C GLN A 89 12.49 3.70 -23.14
N GLY A 90 13.30 4.60 -22.58
CA GLY A 90 14.68 4.78 -23.04
C GLY A 90 15.58 3.57 -22.82
N ALA A 91 15.50 2.95 -21.64
CA ALA A 91 16.28 1.76 -21.30
C ALA A 91 15.50 0.47 -21.61
N LEU A 92 14.24 0.37 -21.16
CA LEU A 92 13.48 -0.87 -21.31
C LEU A 92 13.07 -1.15 -22.76
N MET A 93 12.74 -0.13 -23.56
CA MET A 93 12.41 -0.32 -24.98
C MET A 93 13.66 -0.42 -25.84
N GLY A 94 14.79 0.19 -25.45
CA GLY A 94 16.09 -0.04 -26.09
C GLY A 94 16.56 -1.47 -25.87
N ASP A 95 16.52 -1.94 -24.64
CA ASP A 95 16.94 -3.28 -24.25
C ASP A 95 15.94 -4.35 -24.72
N LEU A 96 14.62 -4.13 -24.62
CA LEU A 96 13.61 -5.05 -25.19
C LEU A 96 13.56 -5.01 -26.71
N HIS A 97 13.84 -3.88 -27.37
CA HIS A 97 13.95 -3.84 -28.83
C HIS A 97 15.24 -4.54 -29.27
N ASN A 98 16.36 -4.30 -28.60
CA ASN A 98 17.61 -5.01 -28.86
C ASN A 98 17.47 -6.50 -28.53
N GLU A 99 16.78 -6.88 -27.46
CA GLU A 99 16.53 -8.26 -27.05
C GLU A 99 15.49 -8.94 -27.95
N ALA A 100 14.45 -8.24 -28.42
CA ALA A 100 13.53 -8.75 -29.43
C ALA A 100 14.17 -8.85 -30.82
N LEU A 101 15.11 -7.96 -31.14
CA LEU A 101 15.97 -8.08 -32.32
C LEU A 101 16.97 -9.23 -32.15
N GLU A 102 17.57 -9.42 -30.98
CA GLU A 102 18.52 -10.50 -30.68
C GLU A 102 17.84 -11.88 -30.60
N GLN A 103 16.61 -11.97 -30.07
CA GLN A 103 15.82 -13.19 -29.96
C GLN A 103 15.11 -13.56 -31.28
N ASN A 104 14.69 -12.60 -32.11
CA ASN A 104 13.98 -12.86 -33.38
C ASN A 104 14.82 -12.66 -34.66
N LEU A 105 16.04 -12.13 -34.57
CA LEU A 105 17.02 -12.09 -35.69
C LEU A 105 18.18 -13.06 -35.45
N HIS A 106 17.90 -14.27 -34.98
CA HIS A 106 18.76 -15.40 -35.31
C HIS A 106 18.36 -15.93 -36.70
N PRO A 107 19.02 -15.50 -37.80
CA PRO A 107 18.70 -15.99 -39.14
C PRO A 107 18.83 -17.52 -39.26
N GLU A 108 19.64 -18.17 -38.41
CA GLU A 108 19.84 -19.62 -38.48
C GLU A 108 18.62 -20.45 -38.03
N GLY A 109 17.85 -20.00 -37.04
CA GLY A 109 16.68 -20.73 -36.55
C GLY A 109 15.52 -20.68 -37.55
N VAL A 110 15.21 -19.46 -38.02
CA VAL A 110 14.16 -19.22 -39.02
C VAL A 110 14.52 -19.85 -40.37
N ALA A 111 15.78 -19.74 -40.82
CA ALA A 111 16.21 -20.38 -42.06
C ALA A 111 16.11 -21.91 -42.00
N ARG A 112 16.44 -22.53 -40.86
CA ARG A 112 16.30 -23.98 -40.67
C ARG A 112 14.84 -24.43 -40.70
N GLN A 113 13.94 -23.66 -40.08
CA GLN A 113 12.50 -23.94 -40.09
C GLN A 113 11.89 -23.77 -41.48
N LEU A 114 12.18 -22.67 -42.17
CA LEU A 114 11.73 -22.44 -43.54
C LEU A 114 12.32 -23.49 -44.51
N GLY A 115 13.56 -23.93 -44.29
CA GLY A 115 14.20 -25.00 -45.05
C GLY A 115 13.58 -26.38 -44.84
N ALA A 116 12.80 -26.60 -43.78
CA ALA A 116 12.11 -27.86 -43.49
C ALA A 116 10.70 -27.94 -44.11
N LEU A 117 10.21 -26.86 -44.73
CA LEU A 117 8.90 -26.82 -45.39
C LEU A 117 9.00 -27.39 -46.82
N ASP A 118 7.94 -28.05 -47.26
CA ASP A 118 7.75 -28.42 -48.66
C ASP A 118 7.22 -27.20 -49.42
N TRP A 119 8.02 -26.67 -50.35
CA TRP A 119 7.71 -25.45 -51.09
C TRP A 119 7.08 -25.74 -52.45
N SER A 120 6.03 -24.98 -52.77
CA SER A 120 5.35 -25.05 -54.06
C SER A 120 4.95 -23.66 -54.55
N VAL A 121 4.81 -23.51 -55.87
CA VAL A 121 4.27 -22.29 -56.47
C VAL A 121 2.81 -22.56 -56.86
N VAL A 122 1.92 -21.71 -56.36
CA VAL A 122 0.47 -21.83 -56.55
C VAL A 122 -0.07 -20.58 -57.25
N ALA A 123 -1.02 -20.75 -58.17
CA ALA A 123 -1.67 -19.64 -58.85
C ALA A 123 -2.61 -18.88 -57.89
N ALA A 124 -2.70 -17.57 -58.06
CA ALA A 124 -3.64 -16.74 -57.33
C ALA A 124 -5.01 -16.73 -58.02
N GLU A 125 -6.08 -16.84 -57.25
CA GLU A 125 -7.46 -16.72 -57.76
C GLU A 125 -7.84 -15.27 -58.08
N THR A 126 -7.22 -14.31 -57.38
CA THR A 126 -7.40 -12.87 -57.56
C THR A 126 -6.05 -12.17 -57.50
N SER A 127 -5.98 -10.91 -57.95
CA SER A 127 -4.73 -10.15 -57.85
C SER A 127 -4.28 -10.04 -56.40
N ALA A 128 -3.16 -10.69 -56.08
CA ALA A 128 -2.57 -10.73 -54.75
C ALA A 128 -2.00 -9.36 -54.37
N VAL A 129 -2.24 -8.94 -53.13
CA VAL A 129 -1.51 -7.83 -52.51
C VAL A 129 -0.27 -8.31 -51.78
N LEU A 130 0.81 -7.57 -51.94
CA LEU A 130 2.05 -7.72 -51.20
C LEU A 130 1.98 -6.86 -49.92
N PRO A 131 1.95 -7.48 -48.73
CA PRO A 131 2.02 -6.73 -47.49
C PRO A 131 3.46 -6.22 -47.26
N ASP A 132 3.62 -5.17 -46.45
CA ASP A 132 4.94 -4.64 -46.05
C ASP A 132 5.77 -5.63 -45.19
N CYS A 133 5.12 -6.60 -44.53
CA CYS A 133 5.78 -7.74 -43.89
C CYS A 133 6.22 -8.85 -44.85
N VAL A 134 5.99 -8.68 -46.16
CA VAL A 134 6.40 -9.56 -47.29
C VAL A 134 5.73 -10.94 -47.30
N ALA A 135 5.75 -11.68 -46.20
CA ALA A 135 5.23 -13.03 -46.08
C ALA A 135 4.39 -13.20 -44.80
N LEU A 136 3.41 -14.09 -44.87
CA LEU A 136 2.55 -14.44 -43.74
C LEU A 136 2.74 -15.91 -43.36
N SER A 137 2.68 -16.17 -42.05
CA SER A 137 2.48 -17.51 -41.51
C SER A 137 1.01 -17.69 -41.14
N PHE A 138 0.48 -18.91 -41.28
CA PHE A 138 -0.89 -19.24 -40.92
C PHE A 138 -0.87 -20.31 -39.82
N ASP A 139 -1.75 -20.14 -38.83
CA ASP A 139 -2.01 -21.15 -37.79
C ASP A 139 -2.98 -22.24 -38.28
N ALA A 140 -3.34 -23.17 -37.39
CA ALA A 140 -4.24 -24.28 -37.70
C ALA A 140 -5.66 -23.80 -38.05
N GLU A 141 -6.06 -22.63 -37.55
CA GLU A 141 -7.35 -21.97 -37.79
C GLU A 141 -7.37 -21.16 -39.09
N GLY A 142 -6.24 -21.07 -39.80
CA GLY A 142 -6.12 -20.35 -41.07
C GLY A 142 -5.98 -18.83 -40.92
N VAL A 143 -5.59 -18.35 -39.74
CA VAL A 143 -5.38 -16.93 -39.47
C VAL A 143 -3.95 -16.53 -39.79
N GLY A 144 -3.80 -15.65 -40.78
CA GLY A 144 -2.49 -15.10 -41.18
C GLY A 144 -1.93 -14.07 -40.19
N ALA A 145 -0.65 -14.21 -39.85
CA ALA A 145 0.17 -13.26 -39.09
C ALA A 145 1.49 -12.96 -39.82
N PRO A 146 2.15 -11.80 -39.59
CA PRO A 146 3.46 -11.52 -40.17
C PRO A 146 4.47 -12.63 -39.86
N LEU A 147 5.20 -13.13 -40.86
CA LEU A 147 6.12 -14.26 -40.68
C LEU A 147 7.16 -14.03 -39.57
N MET A 148 7.64 -12.78 -39.42
CA MET A 148 8.60 -12.40 -38.38
C MET A 148 8.02 -12.43 -36.96
N MET A 149 6.70 -12.37 -36.83
CA MET A 149 5.98 -12.37 -35.55
C MET A 149 5.30 -13.71 -35.26
N ALA A 150 5.38 -14.66 -36.20
CA ALA A 150 4.87 -16.00 -36.01
C ALA A 150 5.82 -16.77 -35.07
N GLY A 151 5.23 -17.45 -34.07
CA GLY A 151 5.95 -18.25 -33.08
C GLY A 151 6.78 -19.40 -33.69
N ALA A 152 7.33 -20.25 -32.81
CA ALA A 152 8.24 -21.32 -33.22
C ALA A 152 7.57 -22.43 -34.06
N ASP A 153 6.24 -22.52 -34.05
CA ASP A 153 5.47 -23.48 -34.85
C ASP A 153 4.87 -22.78 -36.08
N ARG A 154 5.38 -23.12 -37.27
CA ARG A 154 5.04 -22.48 -38.56
C ARG A 154 4.59 -23.53 -39.56
N PRO A 155 3.37 -24.08 -39.41
CA PRO A 155 2.93 -25.18 -40.26
C PRO A 155 2.69 -24.74 -41.71
N LEU A 156 2.40 -23.46 -41.95
CA LEU A 156 2.06 -22.92 -43.27
C LEU A 156 2.60 -21.50 -43.44
N VAL A 157 3.30 -21.26 -44.54
CA VAL A 157 3.84 -19.92 -44.92
C VAL A 157 3.45 -19.61 -46.35
N ALA A 158 3.01 -18.37 -46.63
CA ALA A 158 2.76 -17.92 -48.00
C ALA A 158 3.32 -16.52 -48.26
N MET A 159 3.86 -16.34 -49.46
CA MET A 159 4.46 -15.10 -49.96
C MET A 159 4.04 -14.86 -51.41
N PRO A 160 3.52 -13.69 -51.79
CA PRO A 160 3.26 -13.36 -53.19
C PRO A 160 4.59 -13.24 -53.95
N LEU A 161 4.72 -13.94 -55.08
CA LEU A 161 5.85 -13.76 -56.00
C LEU A 161 5.53 -12.75 -57.12
N ALA A 162 4.24 -12.67 -57.49
CA ALA A 162 3.68 -11.67 -58.38
C ALA A 162 2.18 -11.53 -58.09
N GLY A 163 1.47 -10.66 -58.80
CA GLY A 163 0.03 -10.46 -58.61
C GLY A 163 -0.81 -11.73 -58.85
N ASP A 164 -0.30 -12.72 -59.58
CA ASP A 164 -1.00 -13.92 -60.01
C ASP A 164 -0.44 -15.24 -59.44
N ARG A 165 0.54 -15.18 -58.53
CA ARG A 165 1.20 -16.40 -58.00
C ARG A 165 1.81 -16.21 -56.62
N PHE A 166 1.78 -17.29 -55.85
CA PHE A 166 2.30 -17.39 -54.50
C PHE A 166 3.37 -18.46 -54.39
N LEU A 167 4.36 -18.21 -53.55
CA LEU A 167 5.20 -19.25 -52.96
C LEU A 167 4.53 -19.71 -51.66
N VAL A 168 4.24 -21.00 -51.54
CA VAL A 168 3.59 -21.59 -50.36
C VAL A 168 4.49 -22.71 -49.81
N GLY A 169 4.90 -22.56 -48.56
CA GLY A 169 5.64 -23.56 -47.79
C GLY A 169 4.73 -24.28 -46.83
N ARG A 170 4.78 -25.61 -46.81
CA ARG A 170 3.91 -26.45 -45.96
C ARG A 170 4.73 -27.43 -45.13
N ALA A 171 4.43 -27.53 -43.85
CA ALA A 171 4.98 -28.59 -43.01
C ALA A 171 4.27 -29.92 -43.29
N LYS A 172 4.98 -31.03 -43.06
CA LYS A 172 4.43 -32.37 -43.30
C LYS A 172 3.21 -32.64 -42.40
N GLY A 173 2.05 -32.87 -43.01
CA GLY A 173 0.78 -33.10 -42.30
C GLY A 173 -0.05 -31.83 -42.03
N ALA A 174 0.41 -30.66 -42.46
CA ALA A 174 -0.37 -29.42 -42.39
C ALA A 174 -1.56 -29.43 -43.38
N PRO A 175 -2.68 -28.77 -43.04
CA PRO A 175 -3.84 -28.66 -43.92
C PRO A 175 -3.54 -27.84 -45.17
N GLU A 176 -4.39 -27.97 -46.19
CA GLU A 176 -4.28 -27.16 -47.40
C GLU A 176 -4.61 -25.68 -47.10
N LEU A 177 -3.68 -24.78 -47.45
CA LEU A 177 -3.87 -23.35 -47.28
C LEU A 177 -4.84 -22.80 -48.33
N SER A 178 -5.95 -22.23 -47.87
CA SER A 178 -6.88 -21.47 -48.72
C SER A 178 -6.42 -20.02 -48.88
N LEU A 179 -6.18 -19.59 -50.12
CA LEU A 179 -5.70 -18.23 -50.44
C LEU A 179 -6.84 -17.23 -50.70
N HIS A 180 -8.11 -17.64 -50.58
CA HIS A 180 -9.26 -16.78 -50.89
C HIS A 180 -9.34 -15.52 -50.00
N LEU A 181 -8.84 -15.61 -48.75
CA LEU A 181 -8.76 -14.49 -47.82
C LEU A 181 -7.39 -13.82 -47.79
N TRP A 182 -6.46 -14.19 -48.68
CA TRP A 182 -5.10 -13.66 -48.65
C TRP A 182 -5.09 -12.13 -48.56
N ASN A 183 -5.85 -11.44 -49.43
CA ASN A 183 -5.86 -9.99 -49.47
C ASN A 183 -6.36 -9.34 -48.17
N LEU A 184 -7.27 -9.99 -47.45
CA LEU A 184 -7.73 -9.56 -46.14
C LEU A 184 -6.63 -9.74 -45.07
N HIS A 185 -5.95 -10.89 -45.08
CA HIS A 185 -4.86 -11.16 -44.14
C HIS A 185 -3.66 -10.24 -44.40
N ALA A 186 -3.23 -10.11 -45.66
CA ALA A 186 -2.16 -9.22 -46.07
C ALA A 186 -2.44 -7.77 -45.68
N ALA A 187 -3.64 -7.25 -45.97
CA ALA A 187 -3.99 -5.90 -45.57
C ALA A 187 -4.00 -5.74 -44.05
N ALA A 188 -4.60 -6.68 -43.30
CA ALA A 188 -4.61 -6.64 -41.84
C ALA A 188 -3.21 -6.65 -41.21
N CYS A 189 -2.29 -7.40 -41.81
CA CYS A 189 -0.90 -7.52 -41.38
C CYS A 189 0.00 -6.41 -41.91
N SER A 190 -0.52 -5.53 -42.77
CA SER A 190 0.22 -4.36 -43.26
C SER A 190 0.17 -3.23 -42.24
N ALA A 191 1.29 -2.55 -41.99
CA ALA A 191 1.37 -1.48 -40.99
C ALA A 191 0.80 -0.16 -41.51
N GLU A 192 1.22 0.26 -42.71
CA GLU A 192 0.81 1.56 -43.30
C GLU A 192 0.26 1.44 -44.71
N PHE A 193 0.74 0.47 -45.48
CA PHE A 193 0.33 0.26 -46.87
C PHE A 193 0.54 -1.19 -47.31
N PHE A 194 -0.11 -1.56 -48.41
CA PHE A 194 0.23 -2.76 -49.17
C PHE A 194 0.48 -2.37 -50.63
N VAL A 195 1.14 -3.24 -51.39
CA VAL A 195 1.42 -3.04 -52.81
C VAL A 195 0.58 -4.00 -53.65
N ALA A 196 -0.08 -3.50 -54.69
CA ALA A 196 -0.84 -4.30 -55.64
C ALA A 196 -0.35 -4.08 -57.07
N ALA A 197 -0.41 -5.12 -57.91
CA ALA A 197 -0.05 -5.01 -59.33
C ALA A 197 -1.10 -4.24 -60.15
N VAL A 198 -2.36 -4.22 -59.68
CA VAL A 198 -3.48 -3.51 -60.29
C VAL A 198 -4.25 -2.74 -59.23
N ASP A 199 -4.83 -1.62 -59.62
CA ASP A 199 -5.66 -0.80 -58.76
C ASP A 199 -7.14 -1.01 -59.11
N THR A 200 -7.84 -1.79 -58.27
CA THR A 200 -9.25 -2.14 -58.45
C THR A 200 -10.10 -1.67 -57.27
N PRO A 201 -11.40 -1.36 -57.47
CA PRO A 201 -12.30 -0.98 -56.38
C PRO A 201 -12.35 -2.03 -55.25
N GLU A 202 -12.24 -3.31 -55.58
CA GLU A 202 -12.21 -4.42 -54.64
C GLU A 202 -10.96 -4.37 -53.75
N LEU A 203 -9.78 -4.15 -54.35
CA LEU A 203 -8.53 -4.06 -53.59
C LEU A 203 -8.49 -2.82 -52.69
N ARG A 204 -9.00 -1.68 -53.19
CA ARG A 204 -9.11 -0.45 -52.38
C ARG A 204 -9.92 -0.65 -51.11
N ARG A 205 -10.93 -1.52 -51.10
CA ARG A 205 -11.73 -1.81 -49.90
C ARG A 205 -10.91 -2.44 -48.78
N TYR A 206 -9.81 -3.12 -49.08
CA TYR A 206 -8.97 -3.74 -48.05
C TYR A 206 -8.11 -2.73 -47.28
N SER A 207 -7.90 -1.52 -47.81
CA SER A 207 -7.16 -0.44 -47.12
C SER A 207 -7.70 -0.14 -45.71
N ARG A 208 -9.01 -0.32 -45.48
CA ARG A 208 -9.64 -0.14 -44.17
C ARG A 208 -9.18 -1.13 -43.09
N TYR A 209 -8.52 -2.21 -43.49
CA TYR A 209 -7.99 -3.22 -42.58
C TYR A 209 -6.50 -3.03 -42.28
N VAL A 210 -5.82 -2.10 -42.95
CA VAL A 210 -4.41 -1.78 -42.65
C VAL A 210 -4.25 -1.40 -41.18
N GLY A 211 -3.23 -1.98 -40.55
CA GLY A 211 -2.88 -1.75 -39.14
C GLY A 211 -3.66 -2.60 -38.13
N VAL A 212 -4.67 -3.38 -38.55
CA VAL A 212 -5.54 -4.15 -37.62
C VAL A 212 -4.77 -5.26 -36.89
N ARG A 213 -3.79 -5.90 -37.52
CA ARG A 213 -2.99 -7.00 -36.93
C ARG A 213 -1.50 -6.73 -36.88
N ALA A 214 -0.99 -5.77 -37.66
CA ALA A 214 0.44 -5.41 -37.70
C ALA A 214 1.02 -5.09 -36.30
N TRP A 215 0.19 -4.63 -35.36
CA TRP A 215 0.60 -4.23 -34.01
C TRP A 215 0.14 -5.18 -32.89
N SER A 216 -0.62 -6.23 -33.20
CA SER A 216 -1.24 -7.11 -32.19
C SER A 216 -0.22 -7.85 -31.30
N GLY A 217 0.92 -8.24 -31.86
CA GLY A 217 2.01 -8.82 -31.06
C GLY A 217 2.73 -7.79 -30.20
N ILE A 218 2.75 -6.51 -30.60
CA ILE A 218 3.27 -5.41 -29.76
C ILE A 218 2.29 -5.09 -28.65
N ASP A 219 0.98 -5.09 -28.89
CA ASP A 219 -0.04 -4.90 -27.85
C ASP A 219 0.01 -6.04 -26.82
N ALA A 220 0.11 -7.31 -27.25
CA ALA A 220 0.28 -8.46 -26.35
C ALA A 220 1.60 -8.40 -25.57
N THR A 221 2.68 -7.91 -26.20
CA THR A 221 3.97 -7.68 -25.54
C THR A 221 3.92 -6.48 -24.60
N LEU A 222 3.14 -5.44 -24.92
CA LEU A 222 2.90 -4.28 -24.06
C LEU A 222 2.07 -4.70 -22.84
N GLU A 223 1.06 -5.56 -23.02
CA GLU A 223 0.26 -6.14 -21.93
C GLU A 223 1.08 -7.12 -21.08
N ALA A 224 2.03 -7.85 -21.67
CA ALA A 224 2.94 -8.71 -20.93
C ALA A 224 4.00 -7.89 -20.16
N ALA A 225 4.58 -6.86 -20.79
CA ALA A 225 5.49 -5.91 -20.15
C ALA A 225 4.77 -5.07 -19.09
N GLN A 226 3.47 -4.79 -19.27
CA GLN A 226 2.62 -4.16 -18.28
C GLN A 226 2.39 -5.11 -17.10
N ARG A 227 2.11 -6.40 -17.34
CA ARG A 227 2.03 -7.41 -16.27
C ARG A 227 3.36 -7.62 -15.54
N ASP A 228 4.49 -7.50 -16.23
CA ASP A 228 5.82 -7.55 -15.61
C ASP A 228 6.09 -6.28 -14.79
N LEU A 229 5.71 -5.11 -15.30
CA LEU A 229 5.78 -3.83 -14.58
C LEU A 229 4.84 -3.80 -13.36
N GLU A 230 3.70 -4.47 -13.43
CA GLU A 230 2.74 -4.71 -12.34
C GLU A 230 3.27 -5.74 -11.32
N ARG A 231 4.16 -6.66 -11.71
CA ARG A 231 4.84 -7.58 -10.77
C ARG A 231 6.04 -6.92 -10.08
N ARG A 232 6.75 -6.03 -10.77
CA ARG A 232 7.88 -5.25 -10.23
C ARG A 232 7.47 -4.08 -9.32
N THR A 233 6.20 -3.96 -8.96
CA THR A 233 5.77 -3.05 -7.88
C THR A 233 6.06 -3.59 -6.49
N SER A 234 6.54 -4.83 -6.36
CA SER A 234 7.16 -5.31 -5.13
C SER A 234 8.55 -4.67 -4.95
N PRO A 235 8.91 -4.28 -3.71
CA PRO A 235 10.20 -3.65 -3.43
C PRO A 235 11.36 -4.54 -3.90
N GLU A 236 12.39 -3.93 -4.47
CA GLU A 236 13.58 -4.59 -5.01
C GLU A 236 14.22 -5.56 -3.98
N ASP A 237 14.36 -6.83 -4.40
CA ASP A 237 14.84 -8.00 -3.64
C ASP A 237 16.32 -7.96 -3.19
N ASP A 238 17.01 -6.81 -3.26
CA ASP A 238 18.46 -6.71 -2.98
C ASP A 238 18.80 -6.06 -1.62
N ALA A 239 17.81 -5.75 -0.79
CA ALA A 239 18.08 -5.29 0.58
C ALA A 239 18.43 -6.48 1.50
N PRO A 240 19.51 -6.39 2.32
CA PRO A 240 19.78 -7.41 3.33
C PRO A 240 18.55 -7.57 4.25
N PRO A 241 18.33 -8.76 4.83
CA PRO A 241 17.11 -9.05 5.58
C PRO A 241 16.86 -7.97 6.66
N LEU A 242 15.72 -7.28 6.53
CA LEU A 242 15.27 -6.19 7.42
C LEU A 242 15.14 -6.63 8.89
N LEU A 243 15.02 -7.93 9.12
CA LEU A 243 14.73 -8.57 10.38
C LEU A 243 15.90 -9.48 10.76
N ALA A 244 16.60 -9.14 11.84
CA ALA A 244 17.41 -10.11 12.57
C ALA A 244 16.62 -10.50 13.82
N PRO A 245 16.23 -11.79 14.00
CA PRO A 245 15.63 -12.20 15.25
C PRO A 245 16.69 -12.13 16.36
N PRO A 246 16.46 -11.38 17.45
CA PRO A 246 17.39 -11.34 18.58
C PRO A 246 17.43 -12.67 19.35
N TRP A 247 16.51 -13.61 19.07
CA TRP A 247 16.42 -14.91 19.72
C TRP A 247 15.82 -15.98 18.79
N PRO A 248 16.16 -17.27 18.95
CA PRO A 248 15.56 -18.35 18.18
C PRO A 248 14.08 -18.51 18.55
N VAL A 249 13.18 -18.22 17.59
CA VAL A 249 11.73 -18.40 17.75
C VAL A 249 11.35 -19.80 17.29
N ALA A 250 10.72 -20.56 18.18
CA ALA A 250 10.16 -21.87 17.86
C ALA A 250 8.74 -21.73 17.29
N ALA A 251 8.34 -22.67 16.43
CA ALA A 251 6.95 -22.80 16.05
C ALA A 251 6.11 -23.20 17.29
N PRO A 252 4.88 -22.70 17.44
CA PRO A 252 4.01 -23.08 18.54
C PRO A 252 3.76 -24.59 18.51
N SER A 253 3.89 -25.23 19.67
CA SER A 253 3.43 -26.60 19.87
C SER A 253 1.90 -26.66 19.82
N ALA A 254 1.34 -27.80 19.38
CA ALA A 254 -0.10 -28.02 19.40
C ALA A 254 -0.66 -27.76 20.81
N SER A 255 -1.69 -26.91 20.91
CA SER A 255 -2.38 -26.64 22.17
C SER A 255 -3.19 -27.86 22.60
N ASP A 256 -3.20 -28.17 23.90
CA ASP A 256 -4.08 -29.20 24.48
C ASP A 256 -5.51 -28.68 24.72
N GLY A 257 -5.80 -27.44 24.28
CA GLY A 257 -7.09 -26.78 24.41
C GLY A 257 -7.35 -26.20 25.80
N ARG A 258 -6.38 -26.23 26.72
CA ARG A 258 -6.53 -25.64 28.06
C ARG A 258 -6.02 -24.20 28.07
N VAL A 259 -6.82 -23.32 28.67
CA VAL A 259 -6.48 -21.91 28.87
C VAL A 259 -6.38 -21.65 30.37
N SER A 260 -5.25 -21.10 30.81
CA SER A 260 -5.09 -20.67 32.21
C SER A 260 -5.81 -19.33 32.43
N VAL A 261 -6.67 -19.28 33.45
CA VAL A 261 -7.40 -18.07 33.83
C VAL A 261 -7.11 -17.75 35.29
N THR A 262 -6.63 -16.54 35.56
CA THR A 262 -6.25 -16.07 36.89
C THR A 262 -7.12 -14.91 37.34
N PHE A 263 -7.59 -14.96 38.58
CA PHE A 263 -8.45 -13.93 39.19
C PHE A 263 -7.75 -13.33 40.41
N ASN A 264 -7.20 -12.13 40.27
CA ASN A 264 -6.45 -11.44 41.32
C ASN A 264 -7.36 -10.49 42.11
N GLY A 265 -7.76 -10.93 43.32
CA GLY A 265 -8.63 -10.15 44.20
C GLY A 265 -10.09 -10.15 43.77
N LEU A 266 -10.62 -11.30 43.33
CA LEU A 266 -12.05 -11.52 43.02
C LEU A 266 -12.55 -12.74 43.83
N ASP A 267 -13.82 -12.74 44.22
CA ASP A 267 -14.41 -13.72 45.16
C ASP A 267 -15.01 -14.94 44.43
N GLY A 268 -15.18 -16.08 45.13
CA GLY A 268 -15.31 -17.40 44.53
C GLY A 268 -16.60 -17.72 43.75
N GLU A 269 -17.73 -17.07 44.04
CA GLU A 269 -19.01 -17.34 43.33
C GLU A 269 -19.03 -16.66 41.94
N ASP A 270 -18.43 -15.48 41.81
CA ASP A 270 -18.24 -14.77 40.54
C ASP A 270 -17.31 -15.53 39.58
N VAL A 271 -16.26 -16.18 40.12
CA VAL A 271 -15.21 -16.83 39.32
C VAL A 271 -15.75 -17.94 38.40
N GLN A 272 -16.67 -18.77 38.87
CA GLN A 272 -17.23 -19.86 38.05
C GLN A 272 -18.09 -19.32 36.91
N ALA A 273 -18.97 -18.36 37.20
CA ALA A 273 -19.82 -17.74 36.19
C ALA A 273 -18.99 -17.00 35.14
N ILE A 274 -17.96 -16.27 35.57
CA ILE A 274 -17.02 -15.58 34.66
C ILE A 274 -16.27 -16.60 33.80
N GLY A 275 -15.79 -17.70 34.39
CA GLY A 275 -15.10 -18.76 33.65
C GLY A 275 -15.98 -19.42 32.58
N GLN A 276 -17.27 -19.60 32.84
CA GLN A 276 -18.23 -20.11 31.87
C GLN A 276 -18.46 -19.10 30.74
N ALA A 277 -18.72 -17.83 31.07
CA ALA A 277 -18.90 -16.77 30.08
C ALA A 277 -17.66 -16.62 29.18
N LEU A 278 -16.47 -16.71 29.77
CA LEU A 278 -15.20 -16.65 29.05
C LEU A 278 -14.99 -17.85 28.13
N SER A 279 -15.36 -19.06 28.56
CA SER A 279 -15.24 -20.27 27.72
C SER A 279 -16.09 -20.15 26.45
N ILE A 280 -17.29 -19.56 26.55
CA ILE A 280 -18.14 -19.27 25.40
C ILE A 280 -17.43 -18.29 24.46
N LEU A 281 -16.93 -17.17 24.98
CA LEU A 281 -16.22 -16.18 24.16
C LEU A 281 -14.98 -16.74 23.48
N ILE A 282 -14.20 -17.58 24.17
CA ILE A 282 -13.04 -18.26 23.56
C ILE A 282 -13.51 -19.16 22.42
N GLY A 283 -14.57 -19.95 22.62
CA GLY A 283 -15.12 -20.83 21.58
C GLY A 283 -15.72 -20.07 20.38
N ASP A 284 -16.28 -18.89 20.61
CA ASP A 284 -16.88 -18.06 19.56
C ASP A 284 -15.84 -17.31 18.72
N HIS A 285 -14.67 -16.97 19.30
CA HIS A 285 -13.69 -16.07 18.67
C HIS A 285 -12.35 -16.72 18.29
N LEU A 286 -11.95 -17.82 18.94
CA LEU A 286 -10.66 -18.47 18.70
C LEU A 286 -10.83 -19.88 18.14
N GLU A 287 -9.98 -20.22 17.19
CA GLU A 287 -9.81 -21.58 16.68
C GLU A 287 -8.72 -22.30 17.48
N MET A 288 -8.66 -23.64 17.40
CA MET A 288 -7.65 -24.44 18.12
C MET A 288 -6.21 -24.01 17.79
N GLU A 289 -5.97 -23.55 16.57
CA GLU A 289 -4.66 -23.06 16.12
C GLU A 289 -4.28 -21.71 16.76
N ASP A 290 -5.27 -20.87 17.07
CA ASP A 290 -5.04 -19.58 17.74
C ASP A 290 -4.58 -19.78 19.18
N LEU A 291 -5.06 -20.83 19.87
CA LEU A 291 -4.74 -21.10 21.27
C LEU A 291 -3.26 -21.35 21.53
N GLY A 292 -2.48 -21.77 20.52
CA GLY A 292 -1.02 -21.90 20.63
C GLY A 292 -0.30 -20.57 20.89
N ARG A 293 -0.97 -19.44 20.59
CA ARG A 293 -0.49 -18.07 20.78
C ARG A 293 -1.09 -17.38 22.02
N LEU A 294 -1.97 -18.04 22.76
CA LEU A 294 -2.49 -17.52 24.04
C LEU A 294 -1.64 -18.05 25.20
N ASP A 295 -1.13 -17.16 26.05
CA ASP A 295 -0.41 -17.53 27.28
C ASP A 295 -1.40 -17.84 28.41
N ALA A 296 -2.10 -16.81 28.87
CA ALA A 296 -3.11 -16.89 29.91
C ALA A 296 -4.02 -15.65 29.89
N ILE A 297 -5.10 -15.71 30.67
CA ILE A 297 -6.05 -14.62 30.86
C ILE A 297 -6.06 -14.24 32.34
N THR A 298 -5.86 -12.96 32.66
CA THR A 298 -5.86 -12.45 34.04
C THR A 298 -6.90 -11.35 34.20
N PHE A 299 -7.75 -11.47 35.22
CA PHE A 299 -8.62 -10.40 35.70
C PHE A 299 -8.08 -9.89 37.04
N ALA A 300 -7.74 -8.60 37.13
CA ALA A 300 -7.07 -8.05 38.31
C ALA A 300 -7.78 -6.82 38.87
N ARG A 301 -8.09 -6.85 40.18
CA ARG A 301 -8.60 -5.67 40.90
C ARG A 301 -7.57 -4.54 40.90
N ASP A 302 -6.30 -4.86 41.17
CA ASP A 302 -5.18 -3.94 41.01
C ASP A 302 -4.52 -4.18 39.64
N PHE A 303 -5.12 -3.58 38.61
CA PHE A 303 -4.70 -3.73 37.23
C PHE A 303 -3.27 -3.24 36.98
N GLY A 304 -2.88 -2.13 37.62
CA GLY A 304 -1.54 -1.57 37.49
C GLY A 304 -0.46 -2.45 38.12
N ALA A 305 -0.71 -2.98 39.32
CA ALA A 305 0.21 -3.91 39.96
C ALA A 305 0.32 -5.24 39.18
N ALA A 306 -0.80 -5.75 38.66
CA ALA A 306 -0.80 -6.96 37.84
C ALA A 306 -0.02 -6.78 36.53
N ALA A 307 -0.13 -5.62 35.88
CA ALA A 307 0.64 -5.31 34.68
C ALA A 307 2.16 -5.32 34.96
N LYS A 308 2.57 -4.69 36.08
CA LYS A 308 3.99 -4.61 36.48
C LYS A 308 4.57 -5.95 36.95
N ALA A 309 3.73 -6.82 37.52
CA ALA A 309 4.15 -8.13 38.01
C ALA A 309 4.21 -9.20 36.92
N LEU A 310 3.68 -8.93 35.72
CA LEU A 310 3.72 -9.88 34.61
C LEU A 310 5.15 -10.08 34.13
N ASP A 311 5.61 -11.34 34.13
CA ASP A 311 6.91 -11.71 33.58
C ASP A 311 6.83 -11.84 32.04
N PRO A 312 7.49 -10.97 31.27
CA PRO A 312 7.54 -11.06 29.81
C PRO A 312 8.34 -12.26 29.30
N GLY A 313 9.12 -12.95 30.15
CA GLY A 313 9.96 -14.08 29.74
C GLY A 313 11.21 -13.68 28.95
N VAL A 314 11.49 -12.39 28.86
CA VAL A 314 12.67 -11.78 28.24
C VAL A 314 13.08 -10.55 29.04
N GLU A 315 14.34 -10.12 28.95
CA GLU A 315 14.81 -8.88 29.60
C GLU A 315 14.28 -7.64 28.86
N VAL A 316 13.02 -7.28 29.12
CA VAL A 316 12.37 -6.06 28.64
C VAL A 316 11.71 -5.33 29.80
N ALA A 317 11.41 -4.05 29.61
CA ALA A 317 10.67 -3.27 30.60
C ALA A 317 9.29 -3.91 30.88
N ALA A 318 8.88 -3.89 32.14
CA ALA A 318 7.58 -4.40 32.55
C ALA A 318 6.45 -3.64 31.85
N ALA A 319 5.33 -4.32 31.60
CA ALA A 319 4.14 -3.67 31.07
C ALA A 319 3.59 -2.68 32.11
N GLU A 320 3.18 -1.49 31.65
CA GLU A 320 2.59 -0.48 32.51
C GLU A 320 1.18 -0.11 32.03
N ALA A 321 0.24 -0.09 32.98
CA ALA A 321 -1.08 0.46 32.74
C ALA A 321 -0.98 1.96 32.44
N ARG A 322 -1.51 2.38 31.31
CA ARG A 322 -1.48 3.77 30.88
C ARG A 322 -2.70 4.52 31.41
N VAL A 323 -2.45 5.72 31.92
CA VAL A 323 -3.51 6.69 32.22
C VAL A 323 -3.49 7.72 31.11
N VAL A 324 -4.53 7.71 30.27
CA VAL A 324 -4.72 8.72 29.23
C VAL A 324 -5.67 9.81 29.73
N PRO A 325 -5.51 11.08 29.31
CA PRO A 325 -6.33 12.18 29.83
C PRO A 325 -7.85 12.02 29.62
N TYR A 326 -8.25 11.19 28.66
CA TYR A 326 -9.62 11.05 28.18
C TYR A 326 -10.24 9.66 28.44
N GLY A 327 -9.57 8.80 29.22
CA GLY A 327 -10.08 7.46 29.46
C GLY A 327 -9.22 6.62 30.41
N THR A 328 -9.79 5.50 30.85
CA THR A 328 -9.09 4.51 31.66
C THR A 328 -8.81 3.29 30.80
N GLN A 329 -7.54 2.86 30.77
CA GLN A 329 -7.18 1.62 30.11
C GLN A 329 -7.75 0.43 30.91
N VAL A 330 -8.67 -0.32 30.31
CA VAL A 330 -9.34 -1.47 30.96
C VAL A 330 -8.78 -2.83 30.55
N SER A 331 -7.90 -2.86 29.54
CA SER A 331 -7.27 -4.08 29.04
C SER A 331 -5.85 -3.81 28.51
N LEU A 332 -5.02 -4.85 28.60
CA LEU A 332 -3.64 -4.91 28.15
C LEU A 332 -3.40 -6.29 27.49
N THR A 333 -2.71 -6.32 26.37
CA THR A 333 -2.38 -7.55 25.62
C THR A 333 -0.86 -7.72 25.42
N PRO A 334 -0.07 -7.76 26.51
CA PRO A 334 1.39 -7.87 26.41
C PRO A 334 1.84 -9.15 25.72
N LEU A 335 2.92 -9.03 24.96
CA LEU A 335 3.64 -10.17 24.41
C LEU A 335 4.51 -10.80 25.49
N VAL A 336 4.54 -12.13 25.51
CA VAL A 336 5.36 -12.91 26.44
C VAL A 336 6.07 -14.03 25.69
N LEU A 337 7.28 -14.36 26.11
CA LEU A 337 8.04 -15.49 25.60
C LEU A 337 7.90 -16.67 26.57
N ARG A 338 7.46 -17.82 26.06
CA ARG A 338 7.35 -19.08 26.79
C ARG A 338 7.88 -20.19 25.92
N ASP A 339 8.88 -20.93 26.41
CA ASP A 339 9.46 -22.07 25.69
C ASP A 339 9.90 -21.72 24.25
N GLY A 340 10.41 -20.51 24.03
CA GLY A 340 10.83 -20.01 22.71
C GLY A 340 9.67 -19.60 21.77
N VAL A 341 8.42 -19.62 22.24
CA VAL A 341 7.23 -19.22 21.48
C VAL A 341 6.70 -17.89 21.99
N ILE A 342 6.47 -16.95 21.06
CA ILE A 342 5.80 -15.69 21.37
C ILE A 342 4.32 -15.95 21.54
N ARG A 343 3.78 -15.53 22.68
CA ARG A 343 2.36 -15.60 23.03
C ARG A 343 1.86 -14.23 23.47
N THR A 344 0.55 -14.09 23.51
CA THR A 344 -0.14 -12.93 24.09
C THR A 344 -0.73 -13.33 25.44
N HIS A 345 -0.43 -12.56 26.48
CA HIS A 345 -1.15 -12.64 27.74
C HIS A 345 -2.28 -11.60 27.73
N LEU A 346 -3.51 -12.00 28.11
CA LEU A 346 -4.65 -11.09 28.14
C LEU A 346 -4.87 -10.63 29.58
N LEU A 347 -4.63 -9.35 29.87
CA LEU A 347 -4.84 -8.77 31.18
C LEU A 347 -6.01 -7.78 31.13
N PHE A 348 -6.99 -7.97 32.01
CA PHE A 348 -8.19 -7.14 32.13
C PHE A 348 -8.32 -6.57 33.53
N MET A 349 -8.91 -5.37 33.63
CA MET A 349 -9.42 -4.87 34.90
C MET A 349 -10.45 -5.84 35.47
N GLY A 350 -10.41 -6.08 36.79
CA GLY A 350 -11.27 -7.08 37.45
C GLY A 350 -12.77 -6.81 37.24
N ASP A 351 -13.16 -5.55 37.11
CA ASP A 351 -14.56 -5.16 36.88
C ASP A 351 -15.06 -5.55 35.49
N ILE A 352 -14.18 -5.72 34.49
CA ILE A 352 -14.55 -6.32 33.21
C ILE A 352 -14.99 -7.77 33.41
N GLY A 353 -14.29 -8.51 34.27
CA GLY A 353 -14.66 -9.87 34.66
C GLY A 353 -16.07 -9.90 35.24
N ARG A 354 -16.34 -9.10 36.27
CA ARG A 354 -17.69 -9.02 36.88
C ARG A 354 -18.77 -8.59 35.87
N ALA A 355 -18.43 -7.65 34.98
CA ALA A 355 -19.35 -7.15 33.99
C ALA A 355 -19.77 -8.23 32.97
N LEU A 356 -18.95 -9.26 32.69
CA LEU A 356 -19.32 -10.38 31.82
C LEU A 356 -20.55 -11.17 32.31
N VAL A 357 -20.84 -11.12 33.60
CA VAL A 357 -21.95 -11.83 34.25
C VAL A 357 -22.99 -10.88 34.84
N ALA A 358 -22.89 -9.58 34.55
CA ALA A 358 -23.85 -8.59 35.01
C ALA A 358 -25.24 -8.85 34.41
N ASP A 359 -26.29 -8.53 35.16
CA ASP A 359 -27.68 -8.65 34.70
C ASP A 359 -28.00 -7.69 33.55
N ASP A 360 -27.46 -6.46 33.62
CA ASP A 360 -27.63 -5.44 32.59
C ASP A 360 -26.99 -5.88 31.26
N PRO A 361 -27.79 -6.03 30.19
CA PRO A 361 -27.27 -6.46 28.89
C PRO A 361 -26.24 -5.51 28.28
N GLY A 362 -26.40 -4.20 28.44
CA GLY A 362 -25.46 -3.22 27.89
C GLY A 362 -24.11 -3.29 28.59
N VAL A 363 -24.10 -3.44 29.92
CA VAL A 363 -22.85 -3.64 30.69
C VAL A 363 -22.16 -4.94 30.28
N ARG A 364 -22.94 -6.01 30.11
CA ARG A 364 -22.43 -7.32 29.71
C ARG A 364 -21.88 -7.33 28.29
N ASP A 365 -22.56 -6.70 27.35
CA ASP A 365 -22.12 -6.63 25.95
C ASP A 365 -20.86 -5.75 25.81
N ALA A 366 -20.77 -4.65 26.57
CA ALA A 366 -19.55 -3.85 26.65
C ALA A 366 -18.36 -4.68 27.17
N ALA A 367 -18.54 -5.48 28.21
CA ALA A 367 -17.49 -6.37 28.73
C ALA A 367 -17.10 -7.46 27.74
N ARG A 368 -18.09 -8.08 27.08
CA ARG A 368 -17.86 -9.06 26.00
C ARG A 368 -17.06 -8.45 24.87
N HIS A 369 -17.37 -7.22 24.46
CA HIS A 369 -16.64 -6.52 23.41
C HIS A 369 -15.17 -6.27 23.78
N VAL A 370 -14.89 -5.87 25.02
CA VAL A 370 -13.51 -5.72 25.52
C VAL A 370 -12.75 -7.04 25.50
N VAL A 371 -13.37 -8.12 25.97
CA VAL A 371 -12.73 -9.45 26.01
C VAL A 371 -12.54 -10.01 24.60
N ALA A 372 -13.55 -9.91 23.73
CA ALA A 372 -13.46 -10.29 22.32
C ALA A 372 -12.36 -9.51 21.59
N GLY A 373 -12.21 -8.22 21.89
CA GLY A 373 -11.08 -7.42 21.40
C GLY A 373 -9.74 -8.00 21.83
N GLY A 374 -9.60 -8.38 23.10
CA GLY A 374 -8.41 -9.09 23.61
C GLY A 374 -8.14 -10.43 22.91
N LEU A 375 -9.18 -11.25 22.68
CA LEU A 375 -9.04 -12.51 21.94
C LEU A 375 -8.62 -12.26 20.48
N ALA A 376 -9.15 -11.22 19.84
CA ALA A 376 -8.77 -10.87 18.48
C ALA A 376 -7.27 -10.50 18.35
N TRP A 377 -6.64 -9.97 19.41
CA TRP A 377 -5.18 -9.79 19.44
C TRP A 377 -4.39 -11.10 19.33
N VAL A 378 -4.90 -12.19 19.92
CA VAL A 378 -4.30 -13.53 19.80
C VAL A 378 -4.33 -13.99 18.34
N LYS A 379 -5.49 -13.81 17.69
CA LYS A 379 -5.67 -14.17 16.28
C LYS A 379 -4.75 -13.36 15.36
N ILE A 380 -4.63 -12.06 15.61
CA ILE A 380 -3.71 -11.18 14.88
C ILE A 380 -2.26 -11.64 15.07
N LEU A 381 -1.83 -11.99 16.29
CA LEU A 381 -0.49 -12.51 16.53
C LEU A 381 -0.25 -13.80 15.73
N ARG A 382 -1.21 -14.74 15.72
CA ARG A 382 -1.12 -15.96 14.90
C ARG A 382 -0.93 -15.62 13.42
N MET A 383 -1.77 -14.75 12.86
CA MET A 383 -1.69 -14.35 11.45
C MET A 383 -0.31 -13.77 11.09
N ARG A 384 0.22 -12.87 11.93
CA ARG A 384 1.53 -12.25 11.70
C ARG A 384 2.65 -13.27 11.74
N GLU A 385 2.66 -14.13 12.75
CA GLU A 385 3.72 -15.12 12.93
C GLU A 385 3.64 -16.27 11.93
N ALA A 386 2.46 -16.55 11.36
CA ALA A 386 2.31 -17.48 10.25
C ALA A 386 2.90 -16.90 8.96
N ALA A 387 2.67 -15.62 8.69
CA ALA A 387 3.20 -14.95 7.51
C ALA A 387 4.70 -14.65 7.61
N PHE A 388 5.17 -14.21 8.78
CA PHE A 388 6.56 -13.83 9.03
C PHE A 388 7.05 -14.40 10.37
N PRO A 389 7.44 -15.69 10.41
CA PRO A 389 7.88 -16.34 11.64
C PRO A 389 9.02 -15.57 12.33
N GLY A 390 8.80 -15.21 13.59
CA GLY A 390 9.77 -14.49 14.42
C GLY A 390 9.95 -13.01 14.11
N ALA A 391 9.24 -12.45 13.12
CA ALA A 391 9.33 -11.02 12.82
C ALA A 391 8.84 -10.13 13.98
N VAL A 392 7.93 -10.63 14.82
CA VAL A 392 7.46 -9.92 16.02
C VAL A 392 8.57 -9.78 17.06
N ALA A 393 9.49 -10.74 17.10
CA ALA A 393 10.69 -10.71 17.95
C ALA A 393 11.74 -9.72 17.48
N SER A 394 11.78 -9.50 16.17
CA SER A 394 12.92 -8.91 15.49
C SER A 394 13.04 -7.40 15.72
N VAL A 395 14.28 -6.94 15.79
CA VAL A 395 14.59 -5.51 15.75
C VAL A 395 14.92 -5.16 14.30
N LEU A 396 14.36 -4.05 13.82
CA LEU A 396 14.71 -3.53 12.50
C LEU A 396 16.10 -2.90 12.57
N SER A 397 16.90 -3.11 11.53
CA SER A 397 18.21 -2.45 11.40
C SER A 397 18.07 -0.92 11.38
N ASP A 398 16.99 -0.42 10.78
CA ASP A 398 16.68 1.00 10.72
C ASP A 398 15.94 1.47 11.98
N ARG A 399 16.62 2.30 12.79
CA ARG A 399 16.09 2.81 14.06
C ARG A 399 14.81 3.64 13.88
N LEU A 400 14.71 4.44 12.82
CA LEU A 400 13.57 5.33 12.62
C LEU A 400 12.32 4.53 12.23
N ASP A 401 12.46 3.56 11.34
CA ASP A 401 11.39 2.63 11.00
C ASP A 401 11.00 1.78 12.21
N HIS A 402 11.95 1.39 13.06
CA HIS A 402 11.65 0.70 14.31
C HIS A 402 10.81 1.56 15.27
N GLN A 403 11.18 2.82 15.46
CA GLN A 403 10.46 3.75 16.33
C GLN A 403 9.02 4.02 15.85
N ARG A 404 8.82 4.08 14.53
CA ARG A 404 7.50 4.30 13.92
C ARG A 404 6.63 3.04 13.87
N LEU A 405 7.25 1.85 13.79
CA LEU A 405 6.55 0.58 13.64
C LEU A 405 5.57 0.31 14.78
N GLY A 406 5.93 0.65 16.03
CA GLY A 406 5.04 0.44 17.18
C GLY A 406 3.71 1.19 17.05
N PRO A 407 3.72 2.53 16.98
CA PRO A 407 2.52 3.34 16.74
C PRO A 407 1.74 2.94 15.47
N ALA A 408 2.45 2.70 14.36
CA ALA A 408 1.85 2.26 13.11
C ALA A 408 1.13 0.91 13.26
N SER A 409 1.76 -0.03 13.96
CA SER A 409 1.21 -1.36 14.20
C SER A 409 -0.03 -1.31 15.07
N GLY A 410 -0.01 -0.49 16.13
CA GLY A 410 -1.17 -0.32 16.99
C GLY A 410 -2.42 0.11 16.21
N GLY A 411 -2.25 0.99 15.22
CA GLY A 411 -3.34 1.48 14.36
C GLY A 411 -4.05 0.38 13.57
N TRP A 412 -3.32 -0.36 12.74
CA TRP A 412 -3.93 -1.42 11.93
C TRP A 412 -4.38 -2.61 12.78
N GLN A 413 -3.65 -2.92 13.87
CA GLN A 413 -4.05 -4.00 14.79
C GLN A 413 -5.35 -3.65 15.50
N ALA A 414 -5.58 -2.38 15.86
CA ALA A 414 -6.84 -1.94 16.42
C ALA A 414 -8.00 -2.03 15.41
N TYR A 415 -7.73 -1.77 14.12
CA TYR A 415 -8.71 -1.99 13.05
C TYR A 415 -9.13 -3.46 12.94
N PHE A 416 -8.16 -4.39 12.86
CA PHE A 416 -8.44 -5.83 12.85
C PHE A 416 -9.14 -6.25 14.14
N ALA A 417 -8.61 -5.75 15.25
CA ALA A 417 -9.14 -5.66 16.61
C ALA A 417 -10.67 -5.60 16.65
N ALA A 418 -11.12 -4.40 16.31
CA ALA A 418 -12.51 -3.99 16.34
C ALA A 418 -13.36 -4.70 15.29
N ARG A 419 -12.81 -4.98 14.10
CA ARG A 419 -13.54 -5.69 13.05
C ARG A 419 -13.90 -7.12 13.50
N LEU A 420 -12.98 -7.81 14.18
CA LEU A 420 -13.21 -9.17 14.70
C LEU A 420 -14.11 -9.20 15.94
N SER A 421 -14.17 -8.11 16.72
CA SER A 421 -14.93 -8.05 17.98
C SER A 421 -16.26 -7.29 17.90
N ALA A 422 -16.58 -6.65 16.76
CA ALA A 422 -17.76 -5.78 16.64
C ALA A 422 -19.08 -6.50 16.89
N SER A 423 -19.18 -7.80 16.57
CA SER A 423 -20.39 -8.60 16.80
C SER A 423 -20.75 -8.73 18.28
N ALA A 424 -19.77 -8.64 19.18
CA ALA A 424 -19.99 -8.73 20.62
C ALA A 424 -20.73 -7.51 21.19
N TRP A 425 -20.65 -6.35 20.51
CA TRP A 425 -21.44 -5.18 20.84
C TRP A 425 -21.58 -4.22 19.64
N PRO A 426 -22.55 -4.46 18.75
CA PRO A 426 -22.71 -3.67 17.51
C PRO A 426 -22.90 -2.17 17.72
N ASP A 427 -23.37 -1.77 18.91
CA ASP A 427 -23.68 -0.38 19.26
C ASP A 427 -22.50 0.40 19.89
N ALA A 428 -21.30 -0.19 19.94
CA ALA A 428 -20.07 0.45 20.43
C ALA A 428 -19.58 1.65 19.58
N ASP A 429 -20.20 1.91 18.42
CA ASP A 429 -19.80 2.93 17.44
C ASP A 429 -19.66 4.33 18.06
N SER A 430 -20.60 4.75 18.92
CA SER A 430 -20.56 6.07 19.55
C SER A 430 -19.41 6.22 20.54
N GLN A 431 -19.11 5.18 21.31
CA GLN A 431 -18.01 5.17 22.26
C GLN A 431 -16.65 5.21 21.54
N GLN A 432 -16.48 4.39 20.50
CA GLN A 432 -15.25 4.38 19.71
C GLN A 432 -15.01 5.71 18.99
N ARG A 433 -16.07 6.31 18.44
CA ARG A 433 -16.03 7.66 17.87
C ARG A 433 -15.60 8.70 18.89
N SER A 434 -16.14 8.64 20.12
CA SER A 434 -15.76 9.57 21.19
C SER A 434 -14.28 9.48 21.53
N LEU A 435 -13.71 8.27 21.58
CA LEU A 435 -12.28 8.07 21.86
C LEU A 435 -11.41 8.65 20.74
N LEU A 436 -11.80 8.49 19.47
CA LEU A 436 -11.11 9.12 18.33
C LEU A 436 -11.12 10.65 18.43
N LEU A 437 -12.27 11.24 18.74
CA LEU A 437 -12.38 12.69 18.93
C LEU A 437 -11.45 13.19 20.06
N SER A 438 -11.44 12.49 21.19
CA SER A 438 -10.56 12.83 22.30
C SER A 438 -9.07 12.66 21.98
N ALA A 439 -8.70 11.63 21.21
CA ALA A 439 -7.33 11.43 20.76
C ALA A 439 -6.87 12.55 19.80
N LEU A 440 -7.74 12.96 18.87
CA LEU A 440 -7.47 14.09 17.97
C LEU A 440 -7.29 15.39 18.76
N ASP A 441 -8.17 15.69 19.71
CA ASP A 441 -8.06 16.87 20.57
C ASP A 441 -6.76 16.85 21.40
N THR A 442 -6.43 15.69 21.99
CA THR A 442 -5.21 15.52 22.78
C THR A 442 -3.97 15.72 21.92
N LEU A 443 -3.92 15.18 20.69
CA LEU A 443 -2.82 15.43 19.76
C LEU A 443 -2.70 16.94 19.44
N GLN A 444 -3.82 17.62 19.17
CA GLN A 444 -3.85 19.04 18.83
C GLN A 444 -3.42 19.95 19.99
N THR A 445 -3.64 19.54 21.24
CA THR A 445 -3.37 20.36 22.42
C THR A 445 -2.04 20.02 23.10
N ALA A 446 -1.73 18.74 23.30
CA ALA A 446 -0.54 18.30 24.03
C ALA A 446 0.74 18.39 23.18
N LEU A 447 0.69 18.05 21.89
CA LEU A 447 1.91 18.04 21.06
C LEU A 447 2.54 19.44 20.90
N PRO A 448 1.78 20.53 20.68
CA PRO A 448 2.35 21.88 20.72
C PRO A 448 2.97 22.26 22.06
N ALA A 449 2.45 21.75 23.19
CA ALA A 449 3.02 21.99 24.51
C ALA A 449 4.38 21.28 24.65
N HIS A 450 4.46 20.00 24.30
CA HIS A 450 5.72 19.25 24.29
C HIS A 450 6.76 19.87 23.36
N ARG A 451 6.32 20.36 22.18
CA ARG A 451 7.20 21.06 21.24
C ARG A 451 7.74 22.37 21.82
N LEU A 452 6.95 23.08 22.63
CA LEU A 452 7.38 24.28 23.33
C LEU A 452 8.35 23.94 24.47
N ASP A 453 8.07 22.92 25.27
CA ASP A 453 8.95 22.45 26.35
C ASP A 453 10.34 22.07 25.80
N TYR A 454 10.37 21.39 24.66
CA TYR A 454 11.60 21.07 23.93
C TYR A 454 12.49 22.28 23.67
N ARG A 455 11.93 23.49 23.51
CA ARG A 455 12.73 24.71 23.30
C ARG A 455 13.54 25.11 24.52
N PHE A 456 13.14 24.66 25.71
CA PHE A 456 13.83 24.92 26.95
C PHE A 456 14.88 23.84 27.24
N HIS A 457 14.47 22.57 27.26
CA HIS A 457 15.38 21.46 27.61
C HIS A 457 16.24 20.96 26.45
N GLY A 458 15.75 21.02 25.20
CA GLY A 458 16.49 20.62 24.00
C GLY A 458 16.57 19.10 23.75
N ASP A 459 15.74 18.30 24.43
CA ASP A 459 15.73 16.84 24.30
C ASP A 459 14.81 16.39 23.16
N ALA A 460 15.42 16.06 22.02
CA ALA A 460 14.71 15.62 20.82
C ALA A 460 14.19 14.18 20.93
N GLU A 461 14.82 13.33 21.74
CA GLU A 461 14.39 11.94 21.93
C GLU A 461 13.13 11.89 22.78
N GLN A 462 13.07 12.70 23.84
CA GLN A 462 11.87 12.88 24.64
C GLN A 462 10.70 13.41 23.79
N LEU A 463 10.93 14.47 23.01
CA LEU A 463 9.91 15.03 22.11
C LEU A 463 9.45 13.99 21.09
N GLY A 464 10.37 13.24 20.49
CA GLY A 464 10.04 12.19 19.52
C GLY A 464 9.20 11.08 20.13
N THR A 465 9.56 10.60 21.32
CA THR A 465 8.81 9.58 22.06
C THR A 465 7.39 10.05 22.37
N GLN A 466 7.23 11.28 22.86
CA GLN A 466 5.92 11.89 23.14
C GLN A 466 5.08 12.06 21.86
N ALA A 467 5.70 12.53 20.78
CA ALA A 467 5.03 12.72 19.49
C ALA A 467 4.52 11.38 18.92
N PHE A 468 5.35 10.35 18.91
CA PHE A 468 4.97 9.02 18.43
C PHE A 468 3.87 8.38 19.29
N ALA A 469 3.90 8.56 20.61
CA ALA A 469 2.83 8.10 21.49
C ALA A 469 1.49 8.77 21.13
N LEU A 470 1.46 10.09 21.00
CA LEU A 470 0.24 10.83 20.66
C LEU A 470 -0.31 10.47 19.26
N ALA A 471 0.57 10.34 18.26
CA ALA A 471 0.19 9.89 16.93
C ALA A 471 -0.36 8.45 16.95
N GLY A 472 0.25 7.56 17.73
CA GLY A 472 -0.19 6.19 17.91
C GLY A 472 -1.61 6.09 18.46
N GLU A 473 -1.98 6.91 19.45
CA GLU A 473 -3.34 6.92 19.99
C GLU A 473 -4.40 7.31 18.94
N VAL A 474 -4.09 8.31 18.10
CA VAL A 474 -4.99 8.68 16.99
C VAL A 474 -5.13 7.52 16.01
N LEU A 475 -4.03 6.86 15.63
CA LEU A 475 -4.07 5.71 14.73
C LEU A 475 -4.88 4.54 15.30
N VAL A 476 -4.70 4.23 16.58
CA VAL A 476 -5.40 3.15 17.30
C VAL A 476 -6.90 3.44 17.32
N HIS A 477 -7.32 4.62 17.74
CA HIS A 477 -8.74 4.94 17.84
C HIS A 477 -9.41 5.14 16.48
N ALA A 478 -8.68 5.68 15.50
CA ALA A 478 -9.14 5.75 14.11
C ALA A 478 -9.32 4.34 13.53
N GLY A 479 -8.33 3.47 13.71
CA GLY A 479 -8.37 2.08 13.28
C GLY A 479 -9.55 1.33 13.91
N ALA A 480 -9.68 1.39 15.24
CA ALA A 480 -10.77 0.72 15.96
C ALA A 480 -12.16 1.15 15.46
N TRP A 481 -12.40 2.47 15.35
CA TRP A 481 -13.69 2.97 14.89
C TRP A 481 -14.00 2.56 13.44
N LEU A 482 -13.02 2.67 12.55
CA LEU A 482 -13.16 2.26 11.15
C LEU A 482 -13.40 0.75 11.02
N GLY A 483 -12.70 -0.07 11.80
CA GLY A 483 -12.83 -1.54 11.79
C GLY A 483 -14.22 -2.00 12.27
N HIS A 484 -14.72 -1.40 13.35
CA HIS A 484 -16.06 -1.67 13.86
C HIS A 484 -17.15 -1.34 12.85
N ARG A 485 -17.03 -0.18 12.20
CA ARG A 485 -17.94 0.27 11.15
C ARG A 485 -17.90 -0.62 9.92
N ALA A 486 -16.71 -1.05 9.50
CA ALA A 486 -16.54 -2.00 8.40
C ALA A 486 -17.26 -3.33 8.69
N GLN A 487 -17.13 -3.87 9.90
CA GLN A 487 -17.82 -5.12 10.27
C GLN A 487 -19.34 -4.95 10.38
N THR A 488 -19.80 -3.83 10.93
CA THR A 488 -21.23 -3.57 11.13
C THR A 488 -21.95 -3.06 9.88
N GLY A 489 -21.24 -2.93 8.75
CA GLY A 489 -21.78 -2.44 7.48
C GLY A 489 -22.19 -0.96 7.52
N ARG A 490 -21.66 -0.18 8.48
CA ARG A 490 -21.95 1.25 8.63
C ARG A 490 -20.87 2.05 7.89
N PRO A 491 -21.10 2.59 6.67
CA PRO A 491 -20.06 3.28 5.93
C PRO A 491 -19.55 4.52 6.69
N TYR A 492 -18.26 4.84 6.59
CA TYR A 492 -17.77 6.17 6.97
C TYR A 492 -18.20 7.18 5.91
N LEU A 493 -19.04 8.15 6.31
CA LEU A 493 -19.50 9.23 5.45
C LEU A 493 -19.15 10.55 6.15
N PRO A 494 -18.09 11.26 5.73
CA PRO A 494 -17.62 12.48 6.40
C PRO A 494 -18.72 13.51 6.64
N GLU A 495 -19.65 13.65 5.68
CA GLU A 495 -20.73 14.64 5.73
C GLU A 495 -21.85 14.33 6.73
N GLN A 496 -21.87 13.13 7.33
CA GLN A 496 -22.88 12.73 8.30
C GLN A 496 -22.42 12.93 9.75
N ASP A 497 -21.19 13.40 9.95
CA ASP A 497 -20.56 13.53 11.26
C ASP A 497 -19.82 14.88 11.36
N ASP A 498 -20.59 15.95 11.58
CA ASP A 498 -20.08 17.32 11.59
C ASP A 498 -18.98 17.55 12.64
N GLU A 499 -19.06 16.90 13.79
CA GLU A 499 -18.09 17.04 14.87
C GLU A 499 -16.77 16.36 14.51
N LEU A 500 -16.80 15.12 14.02
CA LEU A 500 -15.58 14.44 13.55
C LEU A 500 -14.99 15.16 12.33
N LEU A 501 -15.82 15.56 11.38
CA LEU A 501 -15.38 16.34 10.22
C LEU A 501 -14.76 17.66 10.65
N GLY A 502 -15.33 18.34 11.65
CA GLY A 502 -14.79 19.54 12.26
C GLY A 502 -13.41 19.30 12.88
N ALA A 503 -13.25 18.24 13.68
CA ALA A 503 -11.98 17.86 14.29
C ALA A 503 -10.91 17.53 13.24
N LEU A 504 -11.26 16.73 12.22
CA LEU A 504 -10.36 16.38 11.12
C LEU A 504 -9.97 17.61 10.29
N ARG A 505 -10.89 18.55 10.04
CA ARG A 505 -10.59 19.82 9.36
C ARG A 505 -9.63 20.69 10.18
N ALA A 506 -9.86 20.81 11.49
CA ALA A 506 -8.98 21.56 12.39
C ALA A 506 -7.56 21.00 12.40
N ALA A 507 -7.41 19.68 12.28
CA ALA A 507 -6.13 18.98 12.22
C ALA A 507 -5.49 18.90 10.81
N ASP A 508 -6.17 19.36 9.75
CA ASP A 508 -5.78 19.16 8.34
C ASP A 508 -5.61 17.66 7.98
N LEU A 509 -6.56 16.83 8.41
CA LEU A 509 -6.54 15.36 8.31
C LEU A 509 -7.72 14.74 7.55
N VAL A 510 -8.61 15.53 6.95
CA VAL A 510 -9.80 15.02 6.24
C VAL A 510 -9.43 13.99 5.17
N TYR A 511 -8.57 14.37 4.22
CA TYR A 511 -8.15 13.48 3.13
C TYR A 511 -7.26 12.34 3.61
N TRP A 512 -6.46 12.58 4.64
CA TRP A 512 -5.64 11.54 5.27
C TRP A 512 -6.51 10.44 5.88
N PHE A 513 -7.62 10.80 6.52
CA PHE A 513 -8.49 9.83 7.18
C PHE A 513 -9.15 8.88 6.17
N ASP A 514 -9.57 9.41 5.01
CA ASP A 514 -10.07 8.60 3.90
C ASP A 514 -9.00 7.67 3.32
N LEU A 515 -7.77 8.18 3.14
CA LEU A 515 -6.64 7.38 2.67
C LEU A 515 -6.28 6.28 3.67
N TYR A 516 -6.21 6.59 4.96
CA TYR A 516 -5.92 5.64 6.02
C TYR A 516 -6.96 4.52 6.08
N ARG A 517 -8.26 4.86 5.96
CA ARG A 517 -9.33 3.86 5.82
C ARG A 517 -9.11 2.94 4.62
N ALA A 518 -8.78 3.50 3.45
CA ALA A 518 -8.56 2.72 2.24
C ALA A 518 -7.36 1.78 2.37
N ASP A 519 -6.25 2.26 2.95
CA ASP A 519 -5.04 1.47 3.18
C ASP A 519 -5.31 0.34 4.20
N LEU A 520 -6.08 0.60 5.27
CA LEU A 520 -6.52 -0.42 6.23
C LEU A 520 -7.41 -1.50 5.60
N GLU A 521 -8.37 -1.10 4.76
CA GLU A 521 -9.26 -2.03 4.06
C GLU A 521 -8.48 -2.93 3.10
N ALA A 522 -7.60 -2.34 2.29
CA ALA A 522 -6.75 -3.09 1.38
C ALA A 522 -5.83 -4.08 2.13
N PHE A 523 -5.29 -3.66 3.28
CA PHE A 523 -4.47 -4.51 4.13
C PHE A 523 -5.26 -5.66 4.77
N TRP A 524 -6.51 -5.43 5.14
CA TRP A 524 -7.43 -6.46 5.64
C TRP A 524 -7.82 -7.49 4.58
N GLU A 525 -8.08 -7.05 3.35
CA GLU A 525 -8.42 -7.97 2.25
C GLU A 525 -7.25 -8.89 1.87
N ARG A 526 -6.01 -8.47 2.15
CA ARG A 526 -4.79 -9.27 1.96
C ARG A 526 -4.38 -10.10 3.19
N ARG A 527 -5.17 -10.13 4.27
CA ARG A 527 -4.84 -10.92 5.47
C ARG A 527 -4.53 -12.37 5.09
N GLU A 528 -3.48 -12.93 5.69
CA GLU A 528 -2.96 -14.28 5.38
C GLU A 528 -2.30 -14.45 3.99
N ALA A 529 -2.29 -13.41 3.16
CA ALA A 529 -1.64 -13.37 1.84
C ALA A 529 -0.62 -12.22 1.73
N TRP A 530 -0.07 -11.77 2.87
CA TRP A 530 1.02 -10.80 2.89
C TRP A 530 2.31 -11.44 2.35
N GLU A 531 2.99 -10.72 1.46
CA GLU A 531 4.16 -11.22 0.73
C GLU A 531 5.47 -10.63 1.28
N SER A 532 5.41 -9.43 1.88
CA SER A 532 6.59 -8.76 2.46
C SER A 532 6.29 -8.05 3.77
N PHE A 533 7.29 -7.98 4.65
CA PHE A 533 7.22 -7.17 5.87
C PHE A 533 7.13 -5.67 5.58
N ASP A 534 7.51 -5.23 4.38
CA ASP A 534 7.33 -3.84 3.94
C ASP A 534 5.86 -3.42 3.91
N GLU A 535 4.92 -4.37 3.75
CA GLU A 535 3.47 -4.11 3.87
C GLU A 535 3.06 -3.63 5.28
N PHE A 536 3.87 -3.92 6.31
CA PHE A 536 3.66 -3.40 7.68
C PHE A 536 4.35 -2.05 7.86
N LEU A 537 5.57 -1.93 7.36
CA LEU A 537 6.38 -0.70 7.43
C LEU A 537 5.78 0.45 6.63
N ALA A 538 4.98 0.13 5.61
CA ALA A 538 4.03 0.99 4.93
C ALA A 538 3.31 1.97 5.86
N PHE A 539 2.76 1.48 6.97
CA PHE A 539 1.94 2.30 7.87
C PHE A 539 2.73 3.37 8.64
N ASN A 540 4.07 3.30 8.66
CA ASN A 540 4.92 4.32 9.27
C ASN A 540 4.65 5.73 8.68
N LEU A 541 4.27 5.81 7.41
CA LEU A 541 3.98 7.08 6.76
C LEU A 541 2.73 7.77 7.34
N HIS A 542 1.75 7.01 7.83
CA HIS A 542 0.58 7.59 8.53
C HIS A 542 0.98 8.21 9.88
N VAL A 543 1.98 7.64 10.56
CA VAL A 543 2.54 8.22 11.79
C VAL A 543 3.13 9.59 11.48
N ASP A 544 4.02 9.67 10.49
CA ASP A 544 4.65 10.94 10.10
C ASP A 544 3.60 11.99 9.68
N ARG A 545 2.59 11.56 8.92
CA ARG A 545 1.55 12.46 8.42
C ARG A 545 0.74 13.14 9.54
N LEU A 546 0.54 12.48 10.67
CA LEU A 546 -0.09 13.07 11.86
C LEU A 546 0.78 14.13 12.53
N LEU A 547 2.11 14.06 12.35
CA LEU A 547 3.07 14.95 12.99
C LEU A 547 3.39 16.20 12.15
N TRP A 548 3.24 16.13 10.82
CA TRP A 548 3.54 17.24 9.92
C TRP A 548 2.73 18.53 10.15
N PRO A 549 1.42 18.51 10.46
CA PRO A 549 0.67 19.72 10.80
C PRO A 549 1.28 20.45 12.01
N HIS A 550 1.98 19.72 12.87
CA HIS A 550 2.71 20.23 14.03
C HIS A 550 4.18 20.53 13.72
N GLY A 551 4.57 20.54 12.44
CA GLY A 551 5.92 20.89 12.00
C GLY A 551 7.00 19.91 12.41
N LEU A 552 6.66 18.74 12.94
CA LEU A 552 7.64 17.72 13.28
C LEU A 552 7.90 16.85 12.05
N ILE A 553 9.14 16.87 11.56
CA ILE A 553 9.55 16.09 10.39
C ILE A 553 10.75 15.25 10.78
N PHE A 554 10.63 13.94 10.62
CA PHE A 554 11.73 13.01 10.85
C PHE A 554 12.42 12.68 9.52
N SER A 555 13.73 12.51 9.57
CA SER A 555 14.57 12.16 8.41
C SER A 555 15.77 11.34 8.84
N ARG A 556 16.44 10.67 7.91
CA ARG A 556 17.74 10.07 8.16
C ARG A 556 18.88 11.06 7.89
N THR A 557 19.96 10.98 8.66
CA THR A 557 21.23 11.65 8.35
C THR A 557 22.00 10.83 7.30
N GLU A 558 23.07 11.40 6.73
CA GLU A 558 23.97 10.67 5.82
C GLU A 558 24.61 9.43 6.48
N GLU A 559 24.72 9.45 7.81
CA GLU A 559 25.23 8.34 8.64
C GLU A 559 24.13 7.34 9.03
N GLY A 560 22.89 7.52 8.53
CA GLY A 560 21.75 6.64 8.81
C GLY A 560 21.08 6.86 10.18
N HIS A 561 21.46 7.90 10.93
CA HIS A 561 20.84 8.23 12.21
C HIS A 561 19.49 8.94 12.04
N SER A 562 18.56 8.72 12.97
CA SER A 562 17.29 9.45 13.01
C SER A 562 17.52 10.91 13.41
N TRP A 563 16.98 11.85 12.64
CA TRP A 563 17.01 13.27 12.94
C TRP A 563 15.60 13.86 12.96
N LEU A 564 15.31 14.70 13.97
CA LEU A 564 14.03 15.38 14.13
C LEU A 564 14.18 16.88 13.82
N HIS A 565 13.49 17.33 12.77
CA HIS A 565 13.37 18.75 12.42
C HIS A 565 12.22 19.39 13.18
N VAL A 566 12.52 20.46 13.93
CA VAL A 566 11.55 21.21 14.73
C VAL A 566 11.63 22.71 14.38
N PRO A 567 10.95 23.19 13.33
CA PRO A 567 10.97 24.59 12.93
C PRO A 567 10.33 25.47 14.00
N LEU A 568 10.84 26.69 14.21
CA LEU A 568 10.36 27.60 15.26
C LEU A 568 8.86 27.94 15.14
N ALA A 569 8.35 28.03 13.92
CA ALA A 569 6.92 28.15 13.59
C ALA A 569 6.11 28.99 14.62
N SER A 570 5.04 28.42 15.18
CA SER A 570 4.19 29.11 16.18
C SER A 570 4.84 29.25 17.56
N ASP A 571 5.96 28.58 17.84
CA ASP A 571 6.65 28.65 19.13
C ASP A 571 7.32 30.02 19.30
N GLU A 572 7.72 30.67 18.20
CA GLU A 572 8.42 31.96 18.20
C GLU A 572 7.69 33.04 19.01
N ALA A 573 6.36 33.09 18.90
CA ALA A 573 5.52 34.06 19.61
C ALA A 573 5.45 33.82 21.13
N ARG A 574 5.83 32.62 21.59
CA ARG A 574 5.74 32.18 23.00
C ARG A 574 7.10 32.11 23.69
N LEU A 575 8.20 32.34 22.95
CA LEU A 575 9.56 32.24 23.50
C LEU A 575 10.06 33.59 24.04
N PRO A 576 10.69 33.63 25.23
CA PRO A 576 11.33 34.82 25.74
C PRO A 576 12.57 35.21 24.90
N GLY A 577 12.97 36.49 24.97
CA GLY A 577 14.02 37.08 24.13
C GLY A 577 15.38 36.35 24.17
N GLU A 578 15.73 35.70 25.28
CA GLU A 578 16.97 34.91 25.40
C GLU A 578 16.87 33.53 24.75
N ALA A 579 15.74 32.84 24.87
CA ALA A 579 15.48 31.60 24.13
C ALA A 579 15.45 31.87 22.62
N LEU A 580 14.87 33.00 22.21
CA LEU A 580 14.89 33.46 20.82
C LEU A 580 16.31 33.69 20.27
N LYS A 581 17.27 34.10 21.11
CA LYS A 581 18.69 34.25 20.73
C LYS A 581 19.39 32.90 20.62
N ARG A 582 19.12 31.95 21.54
CA ARG A 582 19.64 30.57 21.48
C ARG A 582 19.23 29.85 20.18
N TRP A 583 18.02 30.12 19.69
CA TRP A 583 17.46 29.48 18.51
C TRP A 583 17.50 30.32 17.22
N GLY A 584 18.10 31.53 17.22
CA GLY A 584 17.90 32.52 16.16
C GLY A 584 19.17 33.16 15.59
N LEU A 585 19.63 32.67 14.42
CA LEU A 585 20.12 33.49 13.29
C LEU A 585 20.39 32.65 12.02
N SER A 586 19.38 31.99 11.42
CA SER A 586 19.42 31.70 9.94
C SER A 586 18.05 31.34 9.33
N LEU A 587 17.13 30.75 10.09
CA LEU A 587 15.91 30.13 9.54
C LEU A 587 14.67 31.06 9.48
N ARG A 588 14.73 32.22 10.17
CA ARG A 588 13.59 33.12 10.45
C ARG A 588 12.90 33.78 9.24
N ARG A 589 13.54 33.86 8.07
CA ARG A 589 12.93 34.50 6.88
C ARG A 589 12.55 33.52 5.77
N ARG A 590 13.01 32.27 5.84
CA ARG A 590 12.90 31.32 4.73
C ARG A 590 11.69 30.38 4.84
N ILE A 591 11.35 29.89 6.03
CA ILE A 591 10.25 28.92 6.23
C ILE A 591 8.86 29.59 6.31
N ALA A 592 8.75 30.78 6.88
CA ALA A 592 7.47 31.50 7.00
C ALA A 592 6.79 31.81 5.64
N ARG A 593 7.56 31.84 4.53
CA ARG A 593 7.03 32.01 3.16
C ARG A 593 6.46 30.72 2.55
N LEU A 594 6.87 29.54 3.03
CA LEU A 594 6.49 28.25 2.46
C LEU A 594 5.11 27.80 2.89
N PHE A 595 4.80 27.88 4.19
CA PHE A 595 3.48 27.51 4.70
C PHE A 595 2.38 28.54 4.36
N ALA A 596 2.76 29.81 4.15
CA ALA A 596 1.84 30.83 3.63
C ALA A 596 1.44 30.58 2.17
N GLY A 597 2.35 30.03 1.34
CA GLY A 597 2.07 29.67 -0.06
C GLY A 597 1.10 28.49 -0.21
N PHE A 598 1.18 27.51 0.69
CA PHE A 598 0.31 26.33 0.67
C PHE A 598 -1.14 26.67 1.07
N LYS A 599 -1.34 27.58 2.03
CA LYS A 599 -2.68 28.09 2.39
C LYS A 599 -3.28 29.01 1.32
N ALA A 600 -2.47 29.83 0.66
CA ALA A 600 -2.93 30.77 -0.38
C ALA A 600 -3.45 30.06 -1.66
N GLY A 601 -2.91 28.88 -2.01
CA GLY A 601 -3.37 28.08 -3.14
C GLY A 601 -4.82 27.56 -3.01
N SER A 602 -5.29 27.33 -1.77
CA SER A 602 -6.69 26.93 -1.50
C SER A 602 -7.68 28.10 -1.54
N ALA A 603 -7.21 29.32 -1.27
CA ALA A 603 -8.04 30.52 -1.20
C ALA A 603 -8.19 31.25 -2.56
N MET A 604 -7.28 31.03 -3.52
CA MET A 604 -7.30 31.73 -4.81
C MET A 604 -8.18 31.09 -5.90
N ARG A 605 -8.69 29.85 -5.73
CA ARG A 605 -9.60 29.24 -6.72
C ARG A 605 -11.08 29.55 -6.52
N GLY A 606 -11.46 30.26 -5.46
CA GLY A 606 -12.84 30.67 -5.18
C GLY A 606 -13.25 32.03 -5.74
N ARG A 607 -12.39 32.72 -6.52
CA ARG A 607 -12.67 34.06 -7.07
C ARG A 607 -12.21 34.20 -8.52
N SER A 608 -12.83 33.45 -9.41
CA SER A 608 -12.94 33.84 -10.82
C SER A 608 -14.15 33.17 -11.45
N ASN A 609 -15.34 33.68 -11.12
CA ASN A 609 -16.49 33.73 -12.01
C ASN A 609 -17.55 34.63 -11.37
N SER A 610 -17.45 35.93 -11.68
CA SER A 610 -18.54 36.89 -11.68
C SER A 610 -18.27 37.91 -12.78
#